data_AF-A0A1M7AGP1-F1
#
_entry.id   AF-A0A1M7AGP1-F1
#
_cell.length_a   1.000
_cell.length_b   1.000
_cell.length_c   1.000
_cell.angle_alpha   90.00
_cell.angle_beta   90.00
_cell.angle_gamma   90.00
#
_symmetry.space_group_name_H-M   'P 1'
#
loop_
_entity.id
_entity.type
_entity.pdbx_description
1 polymer ?
#
loop_
_entity_poly.entity_id
_entity_poly.type
_entity_poly.pdbx_seq_one_letter_code
_entity_poly.pdbx_strand_id
1 'polypeptide(L)'
;MDAKFARSGRTSVRGKRGERLEFQTDPETLEIISLLAVRAGMPRSEFINEIITVFAHGQQSIEEAYINRTRMIAGRISGQIRDEL
;
A
#
# COMPACT_ATOMS: atom_id res chain seq x y z
N MET A 1 37.68 3.39 11.45
CA MET A 1 36.47 2.55 11.34
C MET A 1 35.25 3.47 11.47
N ASP A 2 34.74 4.00 10.36
CA ASP A 2 33.59 4.92 10.37
C ASP A 2 32.35 4.24 9.77
N ALA A 3 31.64 3.50 10.62
CA ALA A 3 30.32 2.92 10.30
C ALA A 3 29.18 3.94 10.50
N LYS A 4 29.37 5.20 10.09
CA LYS A 4 28.37 6.29 10.33
C LYS A 4 27.68 6.85 9.09
N PHE A 5 27.88 6.25 7.91
CA PHE A 5 27.16 6.63 6.69
C PHE A 5 26.28 5.53 6.11
N ALA A 6 25.78 4.61 6.94
CA ALA A 6 24.67 3.75 6.53
C ALA A 6 23.37 4.58 6.53
N ARG A 7 23.18 5.43 5.51
CA ARG A 7 21.87 5.98 5.16
C ARG A 7 21.01 4.83 4.65
N SER A 8 20.44 4.04 5.56
CA SER A 8 19.32 3.14 5.26
C SER A 8 18.07 4.00 5.07
N GLY A 9 18.09 4.83 4.03
CA GLY A 9 16.94 5.58 3.57
C GLY A 9 16.16 4.72 2.59
N ARG A 10 15.42 3.71 3.08
CA ARG A 10 14.31 3.16 2.31
C ARG A 10 13.20 4.21 2.30
N THR A 11 13.35 5.22 1.46
CA THR A 11 12.27 6.15 1.15
C THR A 11 11.26 5.37 0.31
N SER A 12 10.19 4.91 0.94
CA SER A 12 8.97 4.54 0.23
C SER A 12 8.60 5.72 -0.68
N VAL A 13 8.25 5.44 -1.94
CA VAL A 13 7.82 6.46 -2.93
C VAL A 13 6.62 7.27 -2.41
N ARG A 14 5.85 6.71 -1.46
CA ARG A 14 4.95 7.47 -0.61
C ARG A 14 5.75 7.99 0.58
N GLY A 15 6.15 9.26 0.51
CA GLY A 15 6.84 9.97 1.58
C GLY A 15 6.19 9.73 2.94
N LYS A 16 7.02 9.72 3.99
CA LYS A 16 6.68 9.63 5.42
C LYS A 16 5.17 9.57 5.69
N ARG A 17 4.60 8.36 5.75
CA ARG A 17 3.27 8.07 6.32
C ARG A 17 3.29 8.36 7.83
N GLY A 18 3.51 9.62 8.20
CA GLY A 18 3.62 10.10 9.57
C GLY A 18 2.39 10.87 10.03
N GLU A 19 1.56 11.37 9.11
CA GLU A 19 0.30 11.98 9.48
C GLU A 19 -0.71 10.89 9.83
N ARG A 20 -1.00 10.78 11.13
CA ARG A 20 -2.20 10.08 11.60
C ARG A 20 -3.39 10.89 11.11
N LEU A 21 -4.05 10.40 10.06
CA LEU A 21 -5.35 10.91 9.68
C LEU A 21 -6.35 10.45 10.74
N GLU A 22 -6.84 11.41 11.53
CA GLU A 22 -7.95 11.18 12.46
C GLU A 22 -9.26 11.35 11.70
N PHE A 23 -9.99 10.25 11.54
CA PHE A 23 -11.32 10.27 10.92
C PHE A 23 -12.37 10.19 12.01
N GLN A 24 -13.30 11.15 12.02
CA GLN A 24 -14.54 11.01 12.76
C GLN A 24 -15.53 10.29 11.87
N THR A 25 -15.97 9.11 12.30
CA THR A 25 -17.01 8.31 11.64
C THR A 25 -17.97 7.84 12.71
N ASP A 26 -19.23 7.63 12.33
CA ASP A 26 -20.17 7.00 13.22
C ASP A 26 -19.74 5.54 13.54
N PRO A 27 -20.11 5.00 14.71
CA PRO A 27 -19.69 3.66 15.12
C PRO A 27 -20.19 2.55 14.19
N GLU A 28 -21.36 2.70 13.58
CA GLU A 28 -21.98 1.70 12.70
C GLU A 28 -21.18 1.56 11.40
N THR A 29 -20.82 2.68 10.76
CA THR A 29 -19.93 2.72 9.60
C THR A 29 -18.57 2.08 9.93
N LEU A 30 -18.01 2.34 11.12
CA LEU A 30 -16.74 1.74 11.52
C LEU A 30 -16.85 0.21 11.67
N GLU A 31 -17.97 -0.29 12.16
CA GLU A 31 -18.24 -1.72 12.27
C GLU A 31 -18.36 -2.38 10.89
N ILE A 32 -19.12 -1.75 9.98
CA ILE A 32 -19.24 -2.20 8.58
C ILE A 32 -17.85 -2.25 7.91
N ILE A 33 -17.04 -1.20 8.04
CA ILE A 33 -15.68 -1.14 7.50
C ILE A 33 -14.82 -2.26 8.09
N SER A 34 -14.95 -2.52 9.40
CA SER A 34 -14.19 -3.57 10.08
C SER A 34 -14.57 -4.97 9.55
N LEU A 35 -15.87 -5.24 9.36
CA LEU A 35 -16.36 -6.49 8.78
C LEU A 35 -15.86 -6.71 7.34
N LEU A 36 -15.90 -5.66 6.52
CA LEU A 36 -15.43 -5.73 5.14
C LEU A 36 -13.91 -5.92 5.06
N ALA A 37 -13.14 -5.25 5.92
CA ALA A 37 -11.69 -5.44 6.00
C ALA A 37 -11.32 -6.89 6.34
N VAL A 38 -12.03 -7.51 7.29
CA VAL A 38 -11.87 -8.93 7.64
C VAL A 38 -12.18 -9.83 6.46
N ARG A 39 -13.27 -9.58 5.72
CA ARG A 39 -13.63 -10.34 4.51
C ARG A 39 -12.59 -10.21 3.40
N ALA A 40 -11.99 -9.03 3.28
CA ALA A 40 -10.90 -8.77 2.33
C ALA A 40 -9.54 -9.31 2.80
N GLY A 41 -9.45 -9.88 4.01
CA GLY A 41 -8.23 -10.44 4.56
C GLY A 41 -7.15 -9.39 4.85
N MET A 42 -7.53 -8.14 5.14
CA MET A 42 -6.58 -7.05 5.37
C MET A 42 -6.86 -6.26 6.65
N PRO A 43 -5.85 -5.58 7.22
CA PRO A 43 -6.06 -4.70 8.37
C PRO A 43 -7.03 -3.56 8.05
N ARG A 44 -7.88 -3.19 9.02
CA ARG A 44 -8.85 -2.10 8.88
C ARG A 44 -8.24 -0.79 8.36
N SER A 45 -7.07 -0.42 8.85
CA SER A 45 -6.37 0.80 8.42
C SER A 45 -5.95 0.75 6.95
N GLU A 46 -5.57 -0.43 6.44
CA GLU A 46 -5.24 -0.61 5.02
C GLU A 46 -6.50 -0.54 4.17
N PHE A 47 -7.58 -1.17 4.62
CA PHE A 47 -8.87 -1.13 3.94
C PHE A 47 -9.45 0.29 3.83
N ILE A 48 -9.37 1.08 4.92
CA ILE A 48 -9.77 2.51 4.89
C ILE A 48 -8.95 3.30 3.87
N ASN A 49 -7.64 3.08 3.83
CA ASN A 49 -6.78 3.74 2.86
C ASN A 49 -7.14 3.34 1.43
N GLU A 50 -7.51 2.08 1.19
CA GLU A 50 -7.93 1.60 -0.12
C GLU A 50 -9.25 2.24 -0.55
N ILE A 51 -10.25 2.31 0.35
CA ILE A 51 -11.51 3.03 0.09
C ILE A 51 -11.24 4.48 -0.30
N ILE A 52 -10.43 5.21 0.49
CA ILE A 52 -10.10 6.62 0.20
C ILE A 52 -9.38 6.76 -1.14
N THR A 53 -8.46 5.84 -1.43
CA THR A 53 -7.69 5.83 -2.68
C THR A 53 -8.60 5.60 -3.89
N VAL A 54 -9.52 4.64 -3.80
CA VAL A 54 -10.51 4.35 -4.86
C VAL A 54 -11.47 5.52 -5.03
N PHE A 55 -11.94 6.13 -3.94
CA PHE A 55 -12.81 7.29 -4.01
C PHE A 55 -12.13 8.50 -4.65
N ALA A 56 -10.87 8.78 -4.30
CA ALA A 56 -10.14 9.95 -4.81
C ALA A 56 -9.73 9.83 -6.28
N HIS A 57 -9.43 8.62 -6.75
CA HIS A 57 -8.83 8.40 -8.08
C HIS A 57 -9.73 7.63 -9.06
N GLY A 58 -10.84 7.05 -8.57
CA GLY A 58 -11.69 6.17 -9.35
C GLY A 58 -11.13 4.75 -9.45
N GLN A 59 -12.05 3.78 -9.50
CA GLN A 59 -11.72 2.35 -9.49
C GLN A 59 -10.81 1.94 -10.65
N GLN A 60 -11.13 2.35 -11.88
CA GLN A 60 -10.38 1.96 -13.08
C GLN A 60 -8.91 2.39 -13.02
N SER A 61 -8.64 3.61 -12.55
CA SER A 61 -7.27 4.12 -12.43
C SER A 61 -6.46 3.32 -11.40
N ILE A 62 -7.11 2.86 -10.32
CA ILE A 62 -6.45 2.04 -9.31
C ILE A 62 -6.18 0.63 -9.84
N GLU A 63 -7.11 0.00 -10.53
CA GLU A 63 -6.91 -1.31 -11.17
C GLU A 63 -5.73 -1.27 -12.16
N GLU A 64 -5.67 -0.27 -13.03
CA GLU A 64 -4.55 -0.09 -13.97
C GLU A 64 -3.22 0.09 -13.23
N ALA A 65 -3.19 0.88 -12.16
CA ALA A 65 -2.00 1.08 -11.35
C ALA A 65 -1.52 -0.23 -10.69
N TYR A 66 -2.44 -1.04 -10.15
CA TYR A 66 -2.11 -2.34 -9.58
C TYR A 66 -1.58 -3.32 -10.63
N ILE A 67 -2.23 -3.41 -11.80
CA ILE A 67 -1.78 -4.27 -12.91
C ILE A 67 -0.37 -3.88 -13.34
N ASN A 68 -0.11 -2.58 -13.56
CA ASN A 68 1.20 -2.09 -13.98
C ASN A 68 2.28 -2.39 -12.93
N ARG A 69 1.94 -2.22 -11.64
CA ARG A 69 2.86 -2.55 -10.54
C ARG A 69 3.19 -4.04 -10.49
N THR A 70 2.19 -4.90 -10.62
CA THR A 70 2.37 -6.36 -10.63
C THR A 70 3.27 -6.78 -11.80
N ARG A 71 3.04 -6.21 -13.00
CA ARG A 71 3.90 -6.45 -14.17
C ARG A 71 5.36 -6.06 -13.91
N MET A 72 5.60 -4.88 -13.32
CA MET A 72 6.95 -4.44 -12.98
C MET A 72 7.64 -5.36 -11.98
N ILE A 73 6.93 -5.77 -10.91
CA ILE A 73 7.49 -6.66 -9.89
C ILE A 73 7.80 -8.03 -10.49
N ALA A 74 6.86 -8.61 -11.23
CA ALA A 74 7.05 -9.90 -11.88
C ALA A 74 8.25 -9.86 -12.86
N GLY A 75 8.32 -8.84 -13.72
CA GLY A 75 9.45 -8.66 -14.64
C GLY A 75 10.79 -8.54 -13.92
N ARG A 76 10.84 -7.82 -12.79
CA ARG A 76 12.06 -7.67 -11.99
C ARG A 76 12.50 -8.97 -11.33
N ILE A 77 11.57 -9.72 -10.74
CA ILE A 77 11.85 -11.01 -10.10
C ILE A 77 12.34 -12.02 -11.14
N SER A 78 11.68 -12.09 -12.31
CA SER A 78 12.11 -13.00 -13.38
C SER A 78 13.49 -12.67 -13.95
N GLY A 79 13.87 -11.39 -14.01
CA GLY A 79 15.23 -10.98 -14.37
C GLY A 79 16.26 -11.42 -13.33
N GLN A 80 16.00 -11.16 -12.04
CA GLN A 80 16.91 -11.53 -10.96
C GLN A 80 17.15 -13.04 -10.86
N ILE A 81 16.10 -13.86 -11.04
CA ILE A 81 16.24 -15.32 -11.03
C ILE A 81 17.10 -15.82 -12.21
N ARG A 82 17.07 -15.15 -13.37
CA ARG A 82 17.90 -15.53 -14.53
C ARG A 82 19.37 -15.17 -14.35
N ASP A 83 19.68 -14.10 -13.63
CA ASP A 83 21.05 -13.66 -13.40
C ASP A 83 21.76 -14.51 -12.32
N GLU A 84 21.01 -15.28 -11.52
CA GLU A 84 21.50 -16.15 -10.44
C GLU A 84 21.64 -17.64 -10.83
N LEU A 85 21.26 -18.01 -12.07
CA LEU A 85 21.39 -19.37 -12.65
C LEU A 85 22.50 -19.41 -13.70
#